data_AF-A0A2Z7AIB0-F1
#
_entry.id   AF-A0A2Z7AIB0-F1
#
_cell.length_a   1.000
_cell.length_b   1.000
_cell.length_c   1.000
_cell.angle_alpha   90.00
_cell.angle_beta   90.00
_cell.angle_gamma   90.00
#
_symmetry.space_group_name_H-M   'P 1'
#
loop_
_entity.id
_entity.type
_entity.pdbx_description
1 polymer ?
#
loop_
_entity_poly.entity_id
_entity_poly.type
_entity_poly.pdbx_seq_one_letter_code
_entity_poly.pdbx_strand_id
1 'polypeptide(L)'
;LCDGEFFHICCSALILNLIGQEGLKGDSATFNKIRESVKYVKGSESSLKKFEECVVKVGGIDTSISLRLDVSTLWNSTYLMLDSAIKYKKTFASLPWNDRNYKYCPSSEEWLRGEKVCEFVGSFYDTTNLIYGSYYPTSNMYFMQVLKLLKENLLNEDVVVCDMCKRMKEKFDKYWSQYIIQVRNG
;
A
#
# COMPACT_ATOMS: atom_id res chain seq x y z
N LEU A 1 28.01 5.35 -23.77
CA LEU A 1 26.77 5.89 -24.38
C LEU A 1 25.61 4.97 -24.01
N CYS A 2 25.26 4.92 -22.71
CA CYS A 2 24.09 4.20 -22.20
C CYS A 2 23.39 5.05 -21.12
N ASP A 3 23.34 6.38 -21.30
CA ASP A 3 23.14 7.32 -20.17
C ASP A 3 21.86 8.15 -20.26
N GLY A 4 20.83 7.67 -20.97
CA GLY A 4 19.50 8.32 -20.99
C GLY A 4 18.41 7.40 -20.46
N GLU A 5 18.29 6.20 -21.02
CA GLU A 5 17.13 5.33 -20.80
C GLU A 5 17.09 4.70 -19.40
N PHE A 6 18.24 4.28 -18.86
CA PHE A 6 18.31 3.72 -17.50
C PHE A 6 18.13 4.77 -16.39
N PHE A 7 18.52 6.02 -16.66
CA PHE A 7 18.40 7.12 -15.69
C PHE A 7 16.93 7.55 -15.49
N HIS A 8 16.12 7.50 -16.55
CA HIS A 8 14.70 7.85 -16.50
C HIS A 8 13.82 6.80 -15.77
N ILE A 9 14.13 5.50 -15.92
CA ILE A 9 13.33 4.41 -15.32
C ILE A 9 13.58 4.30 -13.81
N CYS A 10 14.84 4.37 -13.36
CA CYS A 10 15.19 4.33 -11.94
C CYS A 10 14.61 5.52 -11.16
N CYS A 11 14.60 6.72 -11.77
CA CYS A 11 13.93 7.88 -11.20
C CYS A 11 12.43 7.67 -11.08
N SER A 12 11.78 7.13 -12.12
CA SER A 12 10.33 6.91 -12.13
C SER A 12 9.89 5.96 -11.01
N ALA A 13 10.61 4.86 -10.81
CA ALA A 13 10.30 3.93 -9.72
C ALA A 13 10.46 4.54 -8.33
N LEU A 14 11.52 5.33 -8.14
CA LEU A 14 11.75 6.07 -6.90
C LEU A 14 10.64 7.10 -6.64
N ILE A 15 10.22 7.85 -7.65
CA ILE A 15 9.17 8.86 -7.53
C ILE A 15 7.83 8.23 -7.20
N LEU A 16 7.46 7.16 -7.90
CA LEU A 16 6.27 6.38 -7.59
C LEU A 16 6.32 5.84 -6.16
N ASN A 17 7.51 5.42 -5.71
CA ASN A 17 7.69 5.01 -4.33
C ASN A 17 7.40 6.15 -3.35
N LEU A 18 7.96 7.33 -3.61
CA LEU A 18 7.77 8.52 -2.78
C LEU A 18 6.31 9.01 -2.78
N ILE A 19 5.63 8.96 -3.92
CA ILE A 19 4.22 9.33 -4.04
C ILE A 19 3.35 8.35 -3.25
N GLY A 20 3.51 7.05 -3.47
CA GLY A 20 2.76 6.02 -2.75
C GLY A 20 2.96 6.10 -1.24
N GLN A 21 4.21 6.27 -0.80
CA GLN A 21 4.55 6.50 0.62
C GLN A 21 3.85 7.74 1.20
N GLU A 22 3.78 8.84 0.46
CA GLU A 22 3.11 10.06 0.93
C GLU A 22 1.60 9.85 1.11
N GLY A 23 0.97 9.07 0.24
CA GLY A 23 -0.44 8.72 0.37
C GLY A 23 -0.74 7.94 1.65
N LEU A 24 0.11 6.95 1.96
CA LEU A 24 -0.04 6.04 3.11
C LEU A 24 0.21 6.70 4.48
N LYS A 25 0.85 7.88 4.53
CA LYS A 25 1.17 8.55 5.81
C LYS A 25 -0.06 8.94 6.63
N GLY A 26 -1.17 9.29 5.99
CA GLY A 26 -2.38 9.76 6.66
C GLY A 26 -2.98 8.74 7.64
N ASP A 27 -2.76 7.45 7.39
CA ASP A 27 -3.31 6.35 8.19
C ASP A 27 -2.23 5.44 8.77
N SER A 28 -1.03 5.99 8.94
CA SER A 28 0.15 5.28 9.45
C SER A 28 -0.12 4.54 10.76
N ALA A 29 -0.94 5.08 11.67
CA ALA A 29 -1.33 4.41 12.91
C ALA A 29 -2.11 3.10 12.66
N THR A 30 -3.09 3.13 11.75
CA THR A 30 -3.88 1.94 11.37
C THR A 30 -2.97 0.89 10.72
N PHE A 31 -2.12 1.32 9.78
CA PHE A 31 -1.22 0.40 9.08
C PHE A 31 -0.15 -0.17 10.01
N ASN A 32 0.36 0.62 10.95
CA ASN A 32 1.26 0.13 11.99
C ASN A 32 0.58 -0.97 12.82
N LYS A 33 -0.67 -0.80 13.20
CA LYS A 33 -1.38 -1.80 14.01
C LYS A 33 -1.65 -3.10 13.26
N ILE A 34 -2.00 -3.01 11.98
CA ILE A 34 -2.11 -4.18 11.08
C ILE A 34 -0.74 -4.85 10.92
N ARG A 35 0.33 -4.06 10.69
CA ARG A 35 1.71 -4.54 10.58
C ARG A 35 2.15 -5.28 11.83
N GLU A 36 1.93 -4.72 13.02
CA GLU A 36 2.28 -5.37 14.29
C GLU A 36 1.46 -6.64 14.51
N SER A 37 0.23 -6.71 14.00
CA SER A 37 -0.56 -7.94 14.01
C SER A 37 0.03 -9.03 13.13
N VAL A 38 0.47 -8.68 11.91
CA VAL A 38 1.15 -9.62 11.02
C VAL A 38 2.49 -10.06 11.63
N LYS A 39 3.28 -9.13 12.18
CA LYS A 39 4.53 -9.45 12.88
C LYS A 39 4.30 -10.38 14.06
N TYR A 40 3.25 -10.16 14.84
CA TYR A 40 2.92 -11.00 15.99
C TYR A 40 2.68 -12.45 15.58
N VAL A 41 1.85 -12.66 14.56
CA VAL A 41 1.55 -14.01 14.03
C VAL A 41 2.80 -14.68 13.48
N LYS A 42 3.63 -13.94 12.74
CA LYS A 42 4.85 -14.46 12.11
C LYS A 42 6.06 -14.52 13.05
N GLY A 43 5.95 -13.97 14.26
CA GLY A 43 7.07 -13.79 15.18
C GLY A 43 7.44 -15.05 15.97
N SER A 44 6.52 -16.01 16.10
CA SER A 44 6.79 -17.30 16.75
C SER A 44 5.87 -18.41 16.24
N GLU A 45 6.35 -19.65 16.33
CA GLU A 45 5.53 -20.83 16.03
C GLU A 45 4.29 -20.94 16.95
N SER A 46 4.43 -20.51 18.21
CA SER A 46 3.33 -20.53 19.17
C SER A 46 2.20 -19.56 18.82
N SER A 47 2.54 -18.35 18.36
CA SER A 47 1.55 -17.37 17.89
C SER A 47 0.92 -17.82 16.57
N LEU A 48 1.72 -18.36 15.65
CA LEU A 48 1.24 -18.89 14.37
C LEU A 48 0.23 -20.03 14.59
N LYS A 49 0.54 -21.00 15.45
CA LYS A 49 -0.36 -22.11 15.74
C LYS A 49 -1.71 -21.65 16.29
N LYS A 50 -1.72 -20.70 17.23
CA LYS A 50 -2.97 -20.14 17.77
C LYS A 50 -3.77 -19.37 16.72
N PHE A 51 -3.07 -18.70 15.80
CA PHE A 51 -3.70 -18.04 14.66
C PHE A 51 -4.32 -19.06 13.70
N GLU A 52 -3.64 -20.15 13.37
CA GLU A 52 -4.18 -21.24 12.56
C GLU A 52 -5.41 -21.90 13.20
N GLU A 53 -5.39 -22.11 14.53
CA GLU A 53 -6.57 -22.56 15.28
C GLU A 53 -7.74 -21.57 15.15
N CYS A 54 -7.48 -20.26 15.17
CA CYS A 54 -8.47 -19.23 14.89
C CYS A 54 -8.98 -19.29 13.44
N VAL A 55 -8.11 -19.53 12.46
CA VAL A 55 -8.51 -19.68 11.04
C VAL A 55 -9.51 -20.83 10.89
N VAL A 56 -9.23 -21.99 11.50
CA VAL A 56 -10.12 -23.15 11.47
C VAL A 56 -11.45 -22.85 12.16
N LYS A 57 -11.42 -22.20 13.33
CA LYS A 57 -12.63 -21.87 14.10
C LYS A 57 -13.54 -20.87 13.39
N VAL A 58 -12.96 -19.84 12.76
CA VAL A 58 -13.73 -18.81 12.05
C VAL A 58 -14.35 -19.40 10.77
N GLY A 59 -13.61 -20.26 10.06
CA GLY A 59 -14.07 -20.88 8.81
C GLY A 59 -14.26 -19.90 7.66
N GLY A 60 -14.34 -20.43 6.42
CA GLY A 60 -14.62 -19.63 5.23
C GLY A 60 -13.54 -18.60 4.86
N ILE A 61 -12.31 -18.80 5.33
CA ILE A 61 -11.14 -17.97 4.99
C ILE A 61 -10.37 -18.66 3.87
N ASP A 62 -10.05 -17.92 2.81
CA ASP A 62 -9.16 -18.39 1.76
C ASP A 62 -7.72 -18.42 2.28
N THR A 63 -7.23 -19.61 2.60
CA THR A 63 -5.88 -19.84 3.12
C THR A 63 -4.82 -20.00 2.04
N SER A 64 -5.19 -19.92 0.75
CA SER A 64 -4.22 -19.95 -0.35
C SER A 64 -3.30 -18.72 -0.34
N ILE A 65 -3.72 -17.63 0.30
CA ILE A 65 -3.00 -16.37 0.36
C ILE A 65 -2.33 -16.23 1.73
N SER A 66 -1.02 -16.48 1.79
CA SER A 66 -0.25 -16.33 3.04
C SER A 66 -0.12 -14.86 3.48
N LEU A 67 -0.12 -14.60 4.79
CA LEU A 67 0.20 -13.28 5.36
C LEU A 67 1.58 -12.78 4.94
N ARG A 68 1.64 -11.55 4.44
CA ARG A 68 2.87 -10.88 4.00
C ARG A 68 3.25 -9.79 4.98
N LEU A 69 4.49 -9.81 5.47
CA LEU A 69 5.04 -8.69 6.22
C LEU A 69 5.63 -7.71 5.20
N ASP A 70 5.38 -6.43 5.39
CA ASP A 70 5.87 -5.41 4.49
C ASP A 70 7.33 -5.02 4.75
N VAL A 71 7.90 -4.33 3.76
CA VAL A 71 9.08 -3.47 3.91
C VAL A 71 8.55 -2.05 4.01
N SER A 72 8.70 -1.42 5.17
CA SER A 72 8.05 -0.13 5.50
C SER A 72 8.42 1.03 4.57
N THR A 73 9.58 0.95 3.89
CA THR A 73 10.06 1.95 2.93
C THR A 73 9.49 1.77 1.51
N LEU A 74 8.73 0.69 1.27
CA LEU A 74 8.17 0.32 -0.03
C LEU A 74 6.64 0.28 0.03
N TRP A 75 5.97 1.23 -0.62
CA TRP A 75 4.49 1.33 -0.57
C TRP A 75 3.81 0.09 -1.15
N ASN A 76 4.38 -0.51 -2.18
CA ASN A 76 3.85 -1.71 -2.82
C ASN A 76 3.92 -2.92 -1.87
N SER A 77 4.97 -2.99 -1.05
CA SER A 77 5.08 -4.01 -0.01
C SER A 77 4.04 -3.78 1.10
N THR A 78 3.82 -2.52 1.50
CA THR A 78 2.73 -2.17 2.43
C THR A 78 1.36 -2.55 1.87
N TYR A 79 1.10 -2.27 0.59
CA TYR A 79 -0.13 -2.70 -0.10
C TYR A 79 -0.32 -4.22 -0.03
N LEU A 80 0.69 -5.01 -0.41
CA LEU A 80 0.60 -6.46 -0.39
C LEU A 80 0.39 -7.03 1.02
N MET A 81 0.94 -6.38 2.05
CA MET A 81 0.62 -6.70 3.44
C MET A 81 -0.86 -6.46 3.73
N LEU A 82 -1.39 -5.27 3.40
CA LEU A 82 -2.80 -4.92 3.64
C LEU A 82 -3.74 -5.88 2.90
N ASP A 83 -3.51 -6.12 1.61
CA ASP A 83 -4.32 -7.03 0.79
C ASP A 83 -4.36 -8.45 1.37
N SER A 84 -3.21 -8.96 1.85
CA SER A 84 -3.17 -10.26 2.52
C SER A 84 -3.85 -10.23 3.89
N ALA A 85 -3.65 -9.20 4.70
CA ALA A 85 -4.13 -9.13 6.08
C ALA A 85 -5.65 -8.96 6.17
N ILE A 86 -6.26 -8.20 5.25
CA ILE A 86 -7.71 -7.96 5.19
C ILE A 86 -8.48 -9.28 5.04
N LYS A 87 -7.95 -10.24 4.29
CA LYS A 87 -8.55 -11.58 4.12
C LYS A 87 -8.68 -12.34 5.45
N TYR A 88 -7.84 -12.02 6.42
CA TYR A 88 -7.83 -12.59 7.76
C TYR A 88 -8.42 -11.66 8.84
N LYS A 89 -9.10 -10.57 8.46
CA LYS A 89 -9.70 -9.60 9.41
C LYS A 89 -10.49 -10.27 10.53
N LYS A 90 -11.37 -11.22 10.19
CA LYS A 90 -12.17 -11.99 11.17
C LYS A 90 -11.30 -12.87 12.07
N THR A 91 -10.25 -13.46 11.52
CA THR A 91 -9.26 -14.24 12.29
C THR A 91 -8.55 -13.36 13.31
N PHE A 92 -8.03 -12.20 12.88
CA PHE A 92 -7.37 -11.24 13.77
C PHE A 92 -8.30 -10.76 14.88
N ALA A 93 -9.58 -10.52 14.57
CA ALA A 93 -10.59 -10.15 15.58
C ALA A 93 -10.85 -11.28 16.61
N SER A 94 -10.68 -12.55 16.22
CA SER A 94 -10.83 -13.70 17.12
C SER A 94 -9.60 -14.00 17.96
N LEU A 95 -8.41 -13.57 17.52
CA LEU A 95 -7.13 -13.92 18.14
C LEU A 95 -6.99 -13.49 19.61
N PRO A 96 -7.48 -12.33 20.08
CA PRO A 96 -7.37 -11.94 21.49
C PRO A 96 -8.04 -12.94 22.46
N TRP A 97 -9.03 -13.69 21.99
CA TRP A 97 -9.73 -14.69 22.79
C TRP A 97 -8.94 -16.01 22.92
N ASN A 98 -8.09 -16.33 21.93
CA ASN A 98 -7.20 -17.49 21.96
C ASN A 98 -5.80 -17.17 22.49
N ASP A 99 -5.33 -15.92 22.36
CA ASP A 99 -4.03 -15.49 22.87
C ASP A 99 -4.10 -14.13 23.58
N ARG A 100 -4.03 -14.17 24.92
CA ARG A 100 -4.00 -12.96 25.77
C ARG A 100 -2.74 -12.10 25.56
N ASN A 101 -1.69 -12.63 24.94
CA ASN A 101 -0.49 -11.87 24.63
C ASN A 101 -0.64 -11.00 23.38
N TYR A 102 -1.68 -11.21 22.57
CA TYR A 102 -1.94 -10.42 21.38
C TYR A 102 -2.57 -9.06 21.75
N LYS A 103 -1.84 -7.97 21.52
CA LYS A 103 -2.24 -6.60 21.90
C LYS A 103 -2.52 -5.66 20.73
N TYR A 104 -2.37 -6.14 19.50
CA TYR A 104 -2.38 -5.29 18.31
C TYR A 104 -3.68 -5.39 17.51
N CYS A 105 -4.75 -5.95 18.08
CA CYS A 105 -6.03 -6.15 17.38
C CYS A 105 -6.60 -4.84 16.82
N PRO A 106 -6.66 -4.65 15.49
CA PRO A 106 -7.30 -3.48 14.91
C PRO A 106 -8.80 -3.49 15.20
N SER A 107 -9.38 -2.31 15.40
CA SER A 107 -10.81 -2.11 15.60
C SER A 107 -11.57 -2.28 14.27
N SER A 108 -12.90 -2.41 14.35
CA SER A 108 -13.73 -2.46 13.14
C SER A 108 -13.59 -1.21 12.27
N GLU A 109 -13.43 -0.03 12.87
CA GLU A 109 -13.21 1.23 12.16
C GLU A 109 -11.83 1.28 11.49
N GLU A 110 -10.78 0.85 12.20
CA GLU A 110 -9.43 0.75 11.65
C GLU A 110 -9.38 -0.22 10.46
N TRP A 111 -10.08 -1.36 10.55
CA TRP A 111 -10.19 -2.29 9.42
C TRP A 111 -10.95 -1.69 8.23
N LEU A 112 -12.09 -1.04 8.48
CA LEU A 112 -12.86 -0.37 7.41
C LEU A 112 -12.02 0.68 6.69
N ARG A 113 -11.22 1.44 7.46
CA ARG A 113 -10.30 2.42 6.89
C ARG A 113 -9.18 1.75 6.08
N GLY A 114 -8.62 0.66 6.61
CA GLY A 114 -7.61 -0.14 5.92
C GLY A 114 -8.12 -0.70 4.60
N GLU A 115 -9.37 -1.18 4.55
CA GLU A 115 -10.04 -1.68 3.35
C GLU A 115 -10.15 -0.60 2.27
N LYS A 116 -10.68 0.59 2.62
CA LYS A 116 -10.81 1.74 1.71
C LYS A 116 -9.48 2.20 1.12
N VAL A 117 -8.45 2.29 1.96
CA VAL A 117 -7.10 2.66 1.47
C VAL A 117 -6.52 1.54 0.61
N CYS A 118 -6.68 0.28 1.01
CA CYS A 118 -6.16 -0.85 0.24
C CYS A 118 -6.78 -0.94 -1.16
N GLU A 119 -8.08 -0.63 -1.31
CA GLU A 119 -8.77 -0.59 -2.60
C GLU A 119 -8.17 0.46 -3.54
N PHE A 120 -8.03 1.71 -3.07
CA PHE A 120 -7.41 2.76 -3.87
C PHE A 120 -5.94 2.45 -4.20
N VAL A 121 -5.17 1.99 -3.20
CA VAL A 121 -3.76 1.64 -3.42
C VAL A 121 -3.63 0.47 -4.38
N GLY A 122 -4.58 -0.46 -4.42
CA GLY A 122 -4.65 -1.50 -5.44
C GLY A 122 -4.77 -0.93 -6.85
N SER A 123 -5.64 0.06 -7.05
CA SER A 123 -5.74 0.75 -8.35
C SER A 123 -4.43 1.45 -8.74
N PHE A 124 -3.73 2.03 -7.76
CA PHE A 124 -2.39 2.60 -7.98
C PHE A 124 -1.35 1.51 -8.30
N TYR A 125 -1.39 0.37 -7.60
CA TYR A 125 -0.55 -0.81 -7.86
C TYR A 125 -0.69 -1.32 -9.28
N ASP A 126 -1.92 -1.58 -9.72
CA ASP A 126 -2.21 -2.07 -11.07
C ASP A 126 -1.77 -1.06 -12.14
N THR A 127 -2.06 0.23 -11.93
CA THR A 127 -1.61 1.30 -12.82
C THR A 127 -0.08 1.29 -12.94
N THR A 128 0.65 1.21 -11.82
CA THR A 128 2.12 1.18 -11.87
C THR A 128 2.68 -0.08 -12.54
N ASN A 129 2.09 -1.25 -12.29
CA ASN A 129 2.50 -2.51 -12.91
C ASN A 129 2.24 -2.53 -14.42
N LEU A 130 1.10 -1.99 -14.87
CA LEU A 130 0.80 -1.86 -16.29
C LEU A 130 1.88 -1.04 -17.00
N ILE A 131 2.38 -0.01 -16.33
CA ILE A 131 3.43 0.80 -16.92
C ILE A 131 4.77 0.06 -16.87
N TYR A 132 5.17 -0.55 -15.75
CA TYR A 132 6.40 -1.36 -15.68
C TYR A 132 6.42 -2.56 -16.64
N GLY A 133 5.26 -3.13 -16.96
CA GLY A 133 5.11 -4.27 -17.87
C GLY A 133 5.06 -3.90 -19.35
N SER A 134 4.98 -2.61 -19.69
CA SER A 134 5.02 -2.18 -21.09
C SER A 134 6.47 -2.18 -21.62
N TYR A 135 6.63 -2.55 -22.89
CA TYR A 135 7.92 -2.45 -23.59
C TYR A 135 8.19 -0.96 -23.85
N TYR A 136 9.13 -0.36 -23.10
CA TYR A 136 9.56 1.04 -23.25
C TYR A 136 8.49 2.13 -23.02
N PRO A 137 7.84 2.17 -21.86
CA PRO A 137 7.06 3.33 -21.47
C PRO A 137 7.98 4.56 -21.36
N THR A 138 7.62 5.62 -22.06
CA THR A 138 8.27 6.91 -21.87
C THR A 138 7.85 7.49 -20.52
N SER A 139 8.74 8.21 -19.83
CA SER A 139 8.43 8.87 -18.56
C SER A 139 7.10 9.65 -18.60
N ASN A 140 6.81 10.33 -19.71
CA ASN A 140 5.55 11.06 -19.91
C ASN A 140 4.29 10.18 -19.82
N MET A 141 4.33 8.94 -20.30
CA MET A 141 3.20 8.01 -20.19
C MET A 141 2.97 7.59 -18.73
N TYR A 142 4.03 7.33 -17.96
CA TYR A 142 3.92 7.04 -16.53
C TYR A 142 3.24 8.19 -15.78
N PHE A 143 3.74 9.40 -16.00
CA PHE A 143 3.26 10.60 -15.30
C PHE A 143 1.80 10.89 -15.62
N MET A 144 1.37 10.74 -16.87
CA MET A 144 0.00 11.04 -17.27
C MET A 144 -1.02 10.04 -16.71
N GLN A 145 -0.70 8.75 -16.67
CA GLN A 145 -1.60 7.73 -16.11
C GLN A 145 -1.77 7.90 -14.59
N VAL A 146 -0.68 8.13 -13.87
CA VAL A 146 -0.74 8.40 -12.42
C VAL A 146 -1.48 9.71 -12.14
N LEU A 147 -1.23 10.77 -12.91
CA LEU A 147 -1.92 12.04 -12.77
C LEU A 147 -3.43 11.89 -13.03
N LYS A 148 -3.81 11.09 -14.03
CA LYS A 148 -5.20 10.78 -14.35
C LYS A 148 -5.87 10.06 -13.19
N LEU A 149 -5.28 8.96 -12.71
CA LEU A 149 -5.79 8.20 -11.56
C LEU A 149 -6.00 9.09 -10.34
N LEU A 150 -5.01 9.93 -10.00
CA LEU A 150 -5.11 10.84 -8.88
C LEU A 150 -6.25 11.83 -9.06
N LYS A 151 -6.37 12.47 -10.23
CA LYS A 151 -7.43 13.44 -10.52
C LYS A 151 -8.82 12.84 -10.43
N GLU A 152 -9.01 11.63 -10.94
CA GLU A 152 -10.28 10.90 -10.87
C GLU A 152 -10.72 10.63 -9.42
N ASN A 153 -9.75 10.48 -8.49
CA ASN A 153 -10.02 10.21 -7.09
C ASN A 153 -9.92 11.44 -6.16
N LEU A 154 -9.62 12.64 -6.68
CA LEU A 154 -9.63 13.88 -5.88
C LEU A 154 -11.03 14.29 -5.43
N LEU A 155 -12.08 13.83 -6.12
CA LEU A 155 -13.48 14.10 -5.81
C LEU A 155 -14.20 12.84 -5.29
N ASN A 156 -13.44 11.85 -4.82
CA ASN A 156 -14.01 10.63 -4.25
C ASN A 156 -14.89 10.99 -3.04
N GLU A 157 -16.08 10.37 -2.95
CA GLU A 157 -17.00 10.56 -1.83
C GLU A 157 -16.38 10.10 -0.50
N ASP A 158 -15.45 9.15 -0.57
CA ASP A 158 -14.66 8.73 0.57
C ASP A 158 -13.57 9.75 0.92
N VAL A 159 -13.78 10.43 2.05
CA VAL A 159 -12.86 11.47 2.56
C VAL A 159 -11.45 10.92 2.79
N VAL A 160 -11.30 9.65 3.20
CA VAL A 160 -9.99 9.04 3.45
C VAL A 160 -9.22 8.90 2.14
N VAL A 161 -9.89 8.37 1.10
CA VAL A 161 -9.31 8.24 -0.25
C VAL A 161 -9.03 9.62 -0.86
N CYS A 162 -9.96 10.55 -0.73
CA CYS A 162 -9.83 11.93 -1.21
C CYS A 162 -8.59 12.61 -0.61
N ASP A 163 -8.42 12.57 0.72
CA ASP A 163 -7.28 13.19 1.39
C ASP A 163 -5.96 12.49 1.07
N MET A 164 -5.99 11.16 0.88
CA MET A 164 -4.84 10.41 0.37
C MET A 164 -4.42 10.89 -1.03
N CYS A 165 -5.38 11.04 -1.94
CA CYS A 165 -5.13 11.53 -3.29
C CYS A 165 -4.59 12.95 -3.30
N LYS A 166 -5.09 13.85 -2.43
CA LYS A 166 -4.55 15.21 -2.28
C LYS A 166 -3.07 15.18 -1.90
N ARG A 167 -2.67 14.40 -0.89
CA ARG A 167 -1.26 14.28 -0.47
C ARG A 167 -0.37 13.72 -1.58
N MET A 168 -0.84 12.68 -2.27
CA MET A 168 -0.12 12.08 -3.40
C MET A 168 0.03 13.07 -4.55
N LYS A 169 -1.01 13.85 -4.84
CA LYS A 169 -1.02 14.88 -5.88
C LYS A 169 -0.07 16.04 -5.55
N GLU A 170 -0.05 16.52 -4.31
CA GLU A 170 0.90 17.53 -3.87
C GLU A 170 2.35 17.04 -4.01
N LYS A 171 2.61 15.77 -3.69
CA LYS A 171 3.94 15.17 -3.88
C LYS A 171 4.32 15.08 -5.35
N PHE A 172 3.38 14.66 -6.18
CA PHE A 172 3.53 14.61 -7.63
C PHE A 172 3.86 16.01 -8.20
N ASP A 173 3.11 17.04 -7.81
CA ASP A 173 3.28 18.41 -8.35
C ASP A 173 4.62 19.04 -7.97
N LYS A 174 5.08 18.78 -6.74
CA LYS A 174 6.41 19.20 -6.28
C LYS A 174 7.52 18.58 -7.14
N TYR A 175 7.43 17.28 -7.39
CA TYR A 175 8.38 16.60 -8.28
C TYR A 175 8.32 17.16 -9.71
N TRP A 176 7.11 17.30 -10.25
CA TRP A 176 6.92 17.75 -11.63
C TRP A 176 7.47 19.17 -11.86
N SER A 177 7.27 20.06 -10.90
CA SER A 177 7.80 21.42 -10.95
C SER A 177 9.34 21.43 -10.96
N GLN A 178 9.98 20.57 -10.16
CA GLN A 178 11.44 20.44 -10.12
C GLN A 178 11.99 19.86 -11.43
N TYR A 179 11.31 18.88 -12.01
CA TYR A 179 11.67 18.29 -13.30
C TYR A 179 11.65 19.33 -14.42
N ILE A 180 10.60 20.17 -14.51
CA ILE A 180 10.52 21.24 -15.51
C ILE A 180 11.64 22.27 -15.36
N ILE A 181 12.01 22.62 -14.12
CA ILE A 181 13.11 23.57 -13.86
C ILE A 181 14.45 23.00 -14.34
N GLN A 182 14.70 21.71 -14.11
CA GLN A 182 15.94 21.05 -14.54
C GLN A 182 16.06 20.99 -16.07
N VAL A 183 14.96 20.67 -16.78
CA VAL A 183 14.94 20.62 -18.26
C VAL A 183 15.09 22.01 -18.90
N ARG A 184 14.68 23.09 -18.22
CA ARG A 184 14.85 24.46 -18.74
C ARG A 184 16.25 25.05 -18.55
N ASN A 185 17.05 24.47 -17.64
CA ASN A 185 18.35 24.99 -17.24
C ASN A 185 19.54 24.13 -17.71
N GLY A 186 19.29 23.04 -18.44
CA GLY A 186 20.30 22.16 -19.03
C GLY A 186 20.17 22.13 -20.55
#